data_AF-A0AAN1UBX3-F1
#
_entry.id   AF-A0AAN1UBX3-F1
#
_cell.length_a   1.000
_cell.length_b   1.000
_cell.length_c   1.000
_cell.angle_alpha   90.00
_cell.angle_beta   90.00
_cell.angle_gamma   90.00
#
_symmetry.space_group_name_H-M   'P 1'
#
loop_
_entity.id
_entity.type
_entity.pdbx_description
1 polymer ?
#
loop_
_entity_poly.entity_id
_entity_poly.type
_entity_poly.pdbx_seq_one_letter_code
_entity_poly.pdbx_strand_id
1 'polypeptide(L)'
;MFPEGKLNYPEWDGSVSDRVLISEFYDQLLKRYPEVREDIEFNEGLLHLDMASLQRVAEKLCKERKLAELESCFLWVNSLFCRSRNEMLNAINVSFLECFLYSPYLSKQEFKNAMPPELYQGYEEIMSYIEELGKQSISQ
;
A
#
# COMPACT_ATOMS: atom_id res chain seq x y z
N MET A 1 -6.06 5.02 12.14
CA MET A 1 -4.71 5.32 12.67
C MET A 1 -4.30 4.17 13.55
N PHE A 2 -3.24 3.45 13.19
CA PHE A 2 -2.72 2.34 14.01
C PHE A 2 -2.13 2.89 15.32
N PRO A 3 -2.24 2.19 16.46
CA PRO A 3 -1.62 2.62 17.71
C PRO A 3 -0.10 2.66 17.54
N GLU A 4 0.53 3.74 18.01
CA GLU A 4 2.00 3.86 18.02
C GLU A 4 2.64 2.65 18.72
N GLY A 5 3.66 2.06 18.10
CA GLY A 5 4.42 0.93 18.67
C GLY A 5 3.87 -0.48 18.40
N LYS A 6 2.79 -0.64 17.62
CA LYS A 6 2.29 -1.97 17.23
C LYS A 6 2.87 -2.55 15.93
N LEU A 7 3.40 -1.70 15.05
CA LEU A 7 4.01 -2.08 13.78
C LEU A 7 5.53 -1.88 13.89
N ASN A 8 6.31 -2.86 13.48
CA ASN A 8 7.75 -2.92 13.71
C ASN A 8 8.52 -2.67 12.42
N TYR A 9 8.57 -1.39 12.03
CA TYR A 9 9.27 -0.98 10.83
C TYR A 9 10.78 -0.75 11.07
N PRO A 10 11.64 -1.03 10.08
CA PRO A 10 13.03 -0.59 10.06
C PRO A 10 13.19 0.92 10.31
N GLU A 11 14.38 1.34 10.76
CA GLU A 11 14.73 2.76 10.80
C GLU A 11 14.84 3.34 9.38
N TRP A 12 13.74 3.93 8.90
CA TRP A 12 13.67 4.59 7.60
C TRP A 12 14.39 5.93 7.59
N ASP A 13 15.00 6.29 6.46
CA ASP A 13 15.51 7.63 6.22
C ASP A 13 14.34 8.64 6.18
N GLY A 14 14.12 9.31 7.30
CA GLY A 14 13.09 10.33 7.46
C GLY A 14 13.56 11.73 7.10
N SER A 15 14.59 11.87 6.28
CA SER A 15 15.03 13.17 5.78
C SER A 15 14.00 13.85 4.88
N VAL A 16 13.04 13.08 4.33
CA VAL A 16 12.01 13.57 3.41
C VAL A 16 10.69 13.81 4.15
N SER A 17 10.11 15.00 3.99
CA SER A 17 8.79 15.31 4.56
C SER A 17 7.66 14.63 3.76
N ASP A 18 6.57 14.26 4.44
CA ASP A 18 5.40 13.65 3.79
C ASP A 18 4.83 14.52 2.66
N ARG A 19 4.88 15.84 2.79
CA ARG A 19 4.46 16.75 1.71
C ARG A 19 5.23 16.51 0.40
N VAL A 20 6.53 16.25 0.50
CA VAL A 20 7.37 15.94 -0.67
C VAL A 20 7.00 14.58 -1.24
N LEU A 21 6.79 13.57 -0.39
CA LEU A 21 6.38 12.24 -0.83
C LEU A 21 4.99 12.23 -1.48
N ILE A 22 4.04 12.98 -0.94
CA ILE A 22 2.70 13.14 -1.49
C ILE A 22 2.76 13.83 -2.86
N SER A 23 3.60 14.87 -3.00
CA SER A 23 3.83 15.51 -4.31
C SER A 23 4.44 14.52 -5.31
N GLU A 24 5.46 13.76 -4.90
CA GLU A 24 6.10 12.73 -5.72
C GLU A 24 5.11 11.64 -6.14
N PHE A 25 4.23 11.23 -5.22
CA PHE A 25 3.15 10.28 -5.48
C PHE A 25 2.25 10.77 -6.62
N TYR A 26 1.69 11.98 -6.52
CA TYR A 26 0.83 12.52 -7.58
C TYR A 26 1.57 12.75 -8.91
N ASP A 27 2.83 13.23 -8.85
CA ASP A 27 3.66 13.44 -10.04
C ASP A 27 3.91 12.16 -10.83
N GLN A 28 3.95 11.01 -10.16
CA GLN A 28 4.21 9.71 -10.76
C GLN A 28 2.93 8.92 -11.05
N LEU A 29 1.88 9.07 -10.23
CA LEU A 29 0.66 8.27 -10.31
C LEU A 29 0.05 8.31 -11.71
N LEU A 30 -0.22 9.50 -12.24
CA LEU A 30 -0.86 9.66 -13.56
C LEU A 30 0.10 9.38 -14.73
N LYS A 31 1.42 9.39 -14.50
CA LYS A 31 2.41 9.00 -15.51
C LYS A 31 2.50 7.49 -15.64
N ARG A 32 2.39 6.77 -14.52
CA ARG A 32 2.47 5.31 -14.47
C ARG A 32 1.14 4.66 -14.79
N TYR A 33 0.05 5.24 -14.29
CA TYR A 33 -1.31 4.69 -14.34
C TYR A 33 -2.29 5.76 -14.83
N PRO A 34 -2.24 6.14 -16.12
CA PRO A 34 -3.15 7.14 -16.67
C PRO A 34 -4.63 6.75 -16.53
N GLU A 35 -4.93 5.46 -16.37
CA GLU A 35 -6.29 4.93 -16.19
C GLU A 35 -6.97 5.37 -14.88
N VAL A 36 -6.23 5.81 -13.86
CA VAL A 36 -6.86 6.27 -12.60
C VAL A 36 -7.29 7.74 -12.64
N ARG A 37 -7.01 8.47 -13.73
CA ARG A 37 -7.25 9.92 -13.83
C ARG A 37 -8.64 10.35 -13.38
N GLU A 38 -9.68 9.69 -13.87
CA GLU A 38 -11.07 10.04 -13.54
C GLU A 38 -11.34 9.89 -12.05
N ASP A 39 -10.83 8.82 -11.43
CA ASP A 39 -10.94 8.60 -9.99
C ASP A 39 -10.20 9.69 -9.20
N ILE A 40 -8.98 10.06 -9.61
CA ILE A 40 -8.19 11.11 -8.93
C ILE A 40 -8.86 12.48 -9.02
N GLU A 41 -9.38 12.83 -10.20
CA GLU A 41 -10.11 14.08 -10.40
C GLU A 41 -11.39 14.12 -9.56
N PHE A 42 -12.10 12.98 -9.43
CA PHE A 42 -13.28 12.86 -8.57
C PHE A 42 -12.95 12.92 -7.08
N ASN A 43 -11.81 12.38 -6.66
CA ASN A 43 -11.38 12.35 -5.26
C ASN A 43 -10.85 13.69 -4.74
N GLU A 44 -10.64 14.68 -5.61
CA GLU A 44 -10.18 16.04 -5.27
C GLU A 44 -8.88 16.09 -4.42
N GLY A 45 -7.97 15.14 -4.63
CA GLY A 45 -6.67 15.07 -3.94
C GLY A 45 -6.71 14.49 -2.53
N LEU A 46 -7.79 13.80 -2.17
CA LEU A 46 -7.89 13.04 -0.93
C LEU A 46 -6.97 11.81 -0.98
N LEU A 47 -5.78 11.93 -0.38
CA LEU A 47 -4.68 10.97 -0.45
C LEU A 47 -5.11 9.51 -0.21
N HIS A 48 -5.98 9.25 0.77
CA HIS A 48 -6.45 7.91 1.07
C HIS A 48 -7.28 7.29 -0.07
N LEU A 49 -8.15 8.08 -0.73
CA LEU A 49 -8.94 7.61 -1.87
C LEU A 49 -8.05 7.39 -3.10
N ASP A 50 -7.05 8.24 -3.27
CA ASP A 50 -6.10 8.14 -4.38
C ASP A 50 -5.15 6.95 -4.21
N MET A 51 -4.71 6.68 -2.98
CA MET A 51 -3.97 5.47 -2.65
C MET A 51 -4.82 4.20 -2.83
N ALA A 52 -6.11 4.24 -2.48
CA ALA A 52 -7.05 3.15 -2.77
C ALA A 52 -7.28 2.95 -4.28
N SER A 53 -7.15 4.00 -5.08
CA SER A 53 -7.20 3.89 -6.55
C SER A 53 -5.97 3.16 -7.09
N LEU A 54 -4.78 3.45 -6.55
CA LEU A 54 -3.56 2.69 -6.85
C LEU A 54 -3.66 1.22 -6.39
N GLN A 55 -4.27 0.96 -5.24
CA GLN A 55 -4.51 -0.38 -4.73
C GLN A 55 -5.36 -1.21 -5.72
N ARG A 56 -6.45 -0.62 -6.24
CA ARG A 56 -7.30 -1.25 -7.27
C ARG A 56 -6.55 -1.54 -8.56
N VAL A 57 -5.59 -0.70 -8.95
CA VAL A 57 -4.69 -0.99 -10.08
C VAL A 57 -3.87 -2.24 -9.81
N ALA A 58 -3.21 -2.33 -8.65
CA ALA A 58 -2.41 -3.50 -8.31
C ALA A 58 -3.24 -4.79 -8.21
N GLU A 59 -4.46 -4.76 -7.68
CA GLU A 59 -5.38 -5.91 -7.72
C GLU A 59 -5.77 -6.31 -9.15
N LYS A 60 -6.02 -5.33 -10.03
CA LYS A 60 -6.29 -5.60 -11.43
C LYS A 60 -5.11 -6.29 -12.10
N LEU A 61 -3.88 -5.87 -11.80
CA LEU A 61 -2.66 -6.53 -12.30
C LEU A 61 -2.55 -7.98 -11.80
N CYS A 62 -2.89 -8.26 -10.54
CA CYS A 62 -3.00 -9.62 -10.02
C CYS A 62 -4.02 -10.44 -10.83
N LYS A 63 -5.23 -9.90 -11.01
CA LYS A 63 -6.34 -10.55 -11.75
C LYS A 63 -5.98 -10.84 -13.20
N GLU A 64 -5.28 -9.92 -13.86
CA GLU A 64 -4.82 -10.06 -15.24
C GLU A 64 -3.51 -10.87 -15.37
N ARG A 65 -2.93 -11.32 -14.25
CA ARG A 65 -1.63 -12.02 -14.17
C ARG A 65 -0.48 -11.28 -14.83
N LYS A 66 -0.50 -9.95 -14.75
CA LYS A 66 0.56 -9.04 -15.21
C LYS A 66 1.64 -8.89 -14.14
N LEU A 67 2.42 -9.95 -13.94
CA LEU A 67 3.33 -10.05 -12.80
C LEU A 67 4.47 -9.03 -12.84
N ALA A 68 5.03 -8.73 -14.01
CA ALA A 68 6.12 -7.76 -14.12
C ALA A 68 5.66 -6.34 -13.79
N GLU A 69 4.45 -5.97 -14.23
CA GLU A 69 3.82 -4.69 -13.92
C GLU A 69 3.42 -4.61 -12.44
N LEU A 70 2.94 -5.73 -11.86
CA LEU A 70 2.64 -5.84 -10.44
C LEU A 70 3.89 -5.64 -9.59
N GLU A 71 4.99 -6.32 -9.93
CA GLU A 71 6.31 -6.15 -9.29
C GLU A 71 6.77 -4.70 -9.39
N SER A 72 6.64 -4.06 -10.57
CA SER A 72 6.98 -2.65 -10.73
C SER A 72 6.11 -1.74 -9.88
N CYS A 73 4.82 -2.06 -9.71
CA CYS A 73 3.92 -1.33 -8.83
C CYS A 73 4.35 -1.45 -7.37
N PHE A 74 4.62 -2.67 -6.89
CA PHE A 74 5.05 -2.90 -5.52
C PHE A 74 6.42 -2.29 -5.23
N LEU A 75 7.37 -2.30 -6.17
CA LEU A 75 8.64 -1.60 -6.03
C LEU A 75 8.44 -0.09 -5.86
N TRP A 76 7.53 0.50 -6.61
CA TRP A 76 7.23 1.93 -6.46
C TRP A 76 6.54 2.24 -5.13
N VAL A 77 5.55 1.46 -4.72
CA VAL A 77 4.89 1.61 -3.40
C VAL A 77 5.91 1.43 -2.27
N ASN A 78 6.79 0.44 -2.37
CA ASN A 78 7.86 0.19 -1.40
C ASN A 78 8.79 1.40 -1.27
N SER A 79 9.11 2.06 -2.39
CA SER A 79 9.96 3.27 -2.35
C SER A 79 9.32 4.40 -1.55
N LEU A 80 7.99 4.57 -1.60
CA LEU A 80 7.26 5.55 -0.80
C LEU A 80 7.17 5.10 0.66
N PHE A 81 6.84 3.81 0.87
CA PHE A 81 6.71 3.18 2.18
C PHE A 81 7.97 3.35 3.02
N CYS A 82 9.14 2.97 2.48
CA CYS A 82 10.44 3.03 3.14
C CYS A 82 10.96 4.45 3.43
N ARG A 83 10.26 5.50 2.97
CA ARG A 83 10.61 6.92 3.20
C ARG A 83 9.57 7.66 4.02
N SER A 84 8.40 7.06 4.22
CA SER A 84 7.24 7.69 4.86
C SER A 84 7.23 7.47 6.37
N ARG A 85 6.66 8.43 7.12
CA ARG A 85 6.54 8.32 8.59
C ARG A 85 5.16 8.65 9.16
N ASN A 86 4.35 9.47 8.48
CA ASN A 86 3.08 9.92 9.04
C ASN A 86 1.91 9.63 8.09
N GLU A 87 1.39 10.65 7.42
CA GLU A 87 0.21 10.62 6.57
C GLU A 87 0.39 9.69 5.37
N MET A 88 1.54 9.76 4.69
CA MET A 88 1.83 8.86 3.56
C MET A 88 1.92 7.40 4.02
N LEU A 89 2.58 7.14 5.16
CA LEU A 89 2.70 5.80 5.71
C LEU A 89 1.32 5.25 6.10
N ASN A 90 0.49 6.08 6.74
CA ASN A 90 -0.86 5.73 7.12
C ASN A 90 -1.75 5.47 5.88
N ALA A 91 -1.61 6.24 4.80
CA ALA A 91 -2.31 6.00 3.55
C ALA A 91 -1.90 4.66 2.91
N ILE A 92 -0.61 4.34 2.85
CA ILE A 92 -0.14 3.05 2.34
C ILE A 92 -0.68 1.91 3.21
N ASN A 93 -0.59 2.02 4.53
CA ASN A 93 -1.04 0.96 5.42
C ASN A 93 -2.55 0.73 5.31
N VAL A 94 -3.37 1.77 5.45
CA VAL A 94 -4.84 1.65 5.53
C VAL A 94 -5.48 1.49 4.15
N SER A 95 -4.98 2.20 3.14
CA SER A 95 -5.65 2.30 1.83
C SER A 95 -4.98 1.48 0.74
N PHE A 96 -3.76 0.96 0.97
CA PHE A 96 -3.11 0.03 0.05
C PHE A 96 -3.03 -1.38 0.63
N LEU A 97 -2.36 -1.56 1.77
CA LEU A 97 -2.03 -2.89 2.31
C LEU A 97 -3.21 -3.57 3.01
N GLU A 98 -3.92 -2.86 3.89
CA GLU A 98 -5.09 -3.38 4.61
C GLU A 98 -6.21 -3.83 3.67
N CYS A 99 -6.42 -3.10 2.57
CA CYS A 99 -7.44 -3.42 1.58
C CYS A 99 -7.00 -4.48 0.55
N PHE A 100 -5.74 -4.95 0.57
CA PHE A 100 -5.19 -5.76 -0.52
C PHE A 100 -5.64 -7.23 -0.49
N LEU A 101 -6.37 -7.65 -1.52
CA LEU A 101 -6.78 -9.05 -1.70
C LEU A 101 -6.12 -9.66 -2.96
N TYR A 102 -5.01 -10.37 -2.76
CA TYR A 102 -4.32 -11.09 -3.85
C TYR A 102 -4.95 -12.44 -4.21
N SER A 103 -5.69 -13.03 -3.28
CA SER A 103 -6.43 -14.28 -3.49
C SER A 103 -7.80 -13.96 -4.11
N PRO A 104 -8.30 -14.72 -5.09
CA PRO A 104 -7.81 -16.01 -5.60
C PRO A 104 -6.83 -15.93 -6.79
N TYR A 105 -6.31 -14.74 -7.11
CA TYR A 105 -5.61 -14.50 -8.38
C TYR A 105 -4.16 -15.02 -8.39
N LEU A 106 -3.48 -14.95 -7.24
CA LEU A 106 -2.11 -15.41 -7.04
C LEU A 106 -2.03 -16.40 -5.87
N SER A 107 -1.10 -17.34 -5.94
CA SER A 107 -0.69 -18.12 -4.77
C SER A 107 0.03 -17.23 -3.75
N LYS A 108 0.04 -17.65 -2.47
CA LYS A 108 0.78 -16.93 -1.41
C LYS A 108 2.27 -16.76 -1.78
N GLN A 109 2.87 -17.75 -2.43
CA GLN A 109 4.28 -17.69 -2.83
C GLN A 109 4.51 -16.70 -3.98
N GLU A 110 3.65 -16.67 -4.99
CA GLU A 110 3.73 -15.67 -6.07
C GLU A 110 3.58 -14.25 -5.52
N PHE A 111 2.61 -14.04 -4.63
CA PHE A 111 2.40 -12.75 -3.99
C PHE A 111 3.62 -12.31 -3.16
N LYS A 112 4.16 -13.21 -2.34
CA LYS A 112 5.39 -12.96 -1.57
C LYS A 112 6.59 -12.66 -2.46
N ASN A 113 6.72 -13.33 -3.61
CA ASN A 113 7.83 -13.11 -4.54
C ASN A 113 7.71 -11.78 -5.29
N ALA A 114 6.48 -11.33 -5.57
CA ALA A 114 6.24 -10.09 -6.28
C ALA A 114 6.46 -8.84 -5.42
N MET A 115 6.24 -8.95 -4.10
CA MET A 115 6.44 -7.85 -3.17
C MET A 115 7.89 -7.72 -2.69
N PRO A 116 8.43 -6.50 -2.62
CA PRO A 116 9.67 -6.25 -1.90
C PRO A 116 9.57 -6.68 -0.43
N PRO A 117 10.68 -7.17 0.18
CA PRO A 117 10.67 -7.72 1.54
C PRO A 117 10.08 -6.76 2.59
N GLU A 118 10.40 -5.48 2.50
CA GLU A 118 9.97 -4.45 3.45
C GLU A 118 8.45 -4.22 3.36
N LEU A 119 7.92 -4.10 2.13
CA LEU A 119 6.49 -3.96 1.91
C LEU A 119 5.71 -5.22 2.31
N TYR A 120 6.26 -6.41 2.03
CA TYR A 120 5.65 -7.67 2.45
C TYR A 120 5.63 -7.83 3.96
N GLN A 121 6.69 -7.40 4.66
CA GLN A 121 6.67 -7.34 6.13
C GLN A 121 5.56 -6.42 6.62
N GLY A 122 5.43 -5.21 6.05
CA GLY A 122 4.35 -4.29 6.39
C GLY A 122 2.96 -4.90 6.16
N TYR A 123 2.78 -5.65 5.06
CA TYR A 123 1.55 -6.39 4.80
C TYR A 123 1.25 -7.43 5.88
N GLU A 124 2.22 -8.29 6.22
CA GLU A 124 2.02 -9.34 7.24
C GLU A 124 1.73 -8.73 8.63
N GLU A 125 2.35 -7.61 8.99
CA GLU A 125 2.07 -6.91 10.25
C GLU A 125 0.64 -6.37 10.30
N ILE A 126 0.14 -5.78 9.20
CA ILE A 126 -1.24 -5.29 9.11
C ILE A 126 -2.22 -6.46 9.19
N MET A 127 -1.98 -7.54 8.44
CA MET A 127 -2.83 -8.73 8.50
C MET A 127 -2.85 -9.36 9.90
N SER A 128 -1.69 -9.44 10.57
CA SER A 128 -1.59 -9.93 11.95
C SER A 128 -2.38 -9.04 12.92
N TYR A 129 -2.26 -7.72 12.78
CA TYR A 129 -3.00 -6.76 13.60
C TYR A 129 -4.52 -6.89 13.43
N ILE A 130 -5.00 -7.03 12.19
CA ILE A 130 -6.43 -7.25 11.91
C ILE A 130 -6.92 -8.56 12.51
N GLU A 131 -6.12 -9.62 12.43
CA GLU A 131 -6.45 -10.92 13.03
C GLU A 131 -6.54 -10.82 14.56
N GLU A 132 -5.63 -10.10 15.21
CA GLU A 132 -5.68 -9.84 16.66
C GLU A 132 -6.94 -9.06 17.07
N LEU A 133 -7.30 -8.01 16.33
CA LEU A 133 -8.52 -7.24 16.57
C LEU A 133 -9.77 -8.12 16.45
N GLY A 134 -9.80 -9.02 15.46
CA GLY A 134 -10.88 -10.00 15.29
C GLY A 134 -11.00 -10.96 16.48
N LYS A 135 -9.88 -11.39 17.07
CA LYS A 135 -9.87 -12.27 18.26
C LYS A 135 -10.34 -11.56 19.52
N GLN A 136 -10.00 -10.28 19.68
CA GLN A 136 -10.42 -9.48 20.83
C GLN A 136 -11.91 -9.12 20.81
N SER A 137 -12.49 -8.96 19.63
CA SER A 137 -13.91 -8.62 19.46
C SER A 137 -14.86 -9.82 19.65
N ILE A 138 -14.34 -11.06 19.63
CA ILE A 138 -15.10 -12.30 19.92
C ILE A 138 -15.05 -12.67 21.43
N SER A 139 -14.15 -12.04 22.20
CA SER A 139 -13.93 -12.35 23.62
C SER A 139 -14.68 -11.44 24.60
N GLN A 140 -15.74 -10.74 24.16
CA GLN A 140 -16.62 -9.90 25.00
C GLN A 140 -18.07 -10.39 24.95
#